data_AF-A0A7V4P147-F1
#
_entry.id   AF-A0A7V4P147-F1
#
_cell.length_a   1.000
_cell.length_b   1.000
_cell.length_c   1.000
_cell.angle_alpha   90.00
_cell.angle_beta   90.00
_cell.angle_gamma   90.00
#
_symmetry.space_group_name_H-M   'P 1'
#
loop_
_entity.id
_entity.type
_entity.pdbx_description
1 polymer ?
#
loop_
_entity_poly.entity_id
_entity_poly.type
_entity_poly.pdbx_seq_one_letter_code
_entity_poly.pdbx_strand_id
1 'polypeptide(L)'
;MMRRWLSGYVIAALGVLAVGCKPQEPAAKPAAEAFADAAVEAILVKADAVDGKADKIISKCPKCNLGMDGKAQHSMTFAGYEMHFCTKGCLKEFEASPKAMLTAMKIPTK
;
A
#
# COMPACT_ATOMS: atom_id res chain seq x y z
N MET A 1 3.41 56.40 -33.06
CA MET A 1 3.85 55.78 -34.33
C MET A 1 4.25 54.34 -34.02
N MET A 2 3.31 53.39 -33.94
CA MET A 2 2.73 52.56 -35.03
C MET A 2 3.69 51.53 -35.64
N ARG A 3 3.41 50.25 -35.29
CA ARG A 3 3.45 48.99 -36.08
C ARG A 3 3.48 47.84 -35.04
N ARG A 4 2.42 47.13 -34.64
CA ARG A 4 1.25 46.49 -35.31
C ARG A 4 1.65 45.58 -36.47
N TRP A 5 1.88 44.31 -36.15
CA TRP A 5 1.78 43.12 -37.01
C TRP A 5 1.33 41.98 -36.06
N LEU A 6 0.03 41.68 -35.97
CA LEU A 6 -0.67 40.63 -36.71
C LEU A 6 0.02 39.25 -36.64
N SER A 7 -0.40 38.45 -35.68
CA SER A 7 -0.65 37.02 -35.88
C SER A 7 -1.72 36.58 -34.87
N GLY A 8 -2.97 36.91 -35.19
CA GLY A 8 -4.08 36.12 -34.72
C GLY A 8 -4.28 34.99 -35.72
N TYR A 9 -4.40 33.75 -35.25
CA TYR A 9 -5.24 32.77 -35.90
C TYR A 9 -5.56 31.61 -34.93
N VAL A 10 -6.87 31.45 -34.74
CA VAL A 10 -7.59 30.18 -34.59
C VAL A 10 -7.59 29.47 -33.24
N ILE A 11 -8.69 29.78 -32.55
CA ILE A 11 -9.51 28.90 -31.71
C ILE A 11 -9.55 27.47 -32.27
N ALA A 12 -9.17 26.49 -31.46
CA ALA A 12 -9.66 25.12 -31.59
C ALA A 12 -10.02 24.60 -30.19
N ALA A 13 -11.26 24.88 -29.78
CA ALA A 13 -11.93 24.09 -28.76
C ALA A 13 -12.28 22.72 -29.38
N LEU A 14 -11.59 21.67 -28.95
CA LEU A 14 -12.00 20.28 -29.15
C LEU A 14 -11.66 19.52 -27.87
N GLY A 15 -12.70 19.13 -27.14
CA GLY A 15 -12.59 18.37 -25.90
C GLY A 15 -12.24 16.90 -26.14
N VAL A 16 -11.77 16.24 -25.07
CA VAL A 16 -11.99 14.81 -24.85
C VAL A 16 -12.26 14.61 -23.36
N LEU A 17 -13.33 13.88 -23.12
CA LEU A 17 -13.85 13.39 -21.85
C LEU A 17 -12.96 12.29 -21.27
N ALA A 18 -12.88 12.27 -19.94
CA ALA A 18 -12.87 11.08 -19.08
C ALA A 18 -11.71 10.06 -19.12
N VAL A 19 -11.49 9.50 -17.93
CA VAL A 19 -10.80 8.23 -17.61
C VAL A 19 -9.27 8.27 -17.66
N GLY A 20 -8.68 8.24 -16.46
CA GLY A 20 -7.26 7.95 -16.30
C GLY A 20 -6.85 7.93 -14.83
N CYS A 21 -7.47 7.06 -14.03
CA CYS A 21 -6.94 6.67 -12.73
C CYS A 21 -5.54 6.08 -12.96
N LYS A 22 -4.48 6.83 -12.66
CA LYS A 22 -3.10 6.36 -12.84
C LYS A 22 -2.42 6.38 -11.48
N PRO A 23 -2.39 5.24 -10.77
CA PRO A 23 -1.53 5.12 -9.61
C PRO A 23 -0.08 5.35 -10.06
N GLN A 24 0.55 6.34 -9.45
CA GLN A 24 1.98 6.61 -9.59
C GLN A 24 2.77 5.33 -9.34
N GLU A 25 3.59 4.96 -10.31
CA GLU A 25 4.68 4.02 -10.13
C GLU A 25 5.93 4.82 -9.77
N PRO A 26 6.50 4.70 -8.56
CA PRO A 26 7.73 5.39 -8.20
C PRO A 26 8.95 4.48 -8.32
N ALA A 27 10.00 5.05 -8.90
CA ALA A 27 11.32 4.48 -9.06
C ALA A 27 12.02 4.17 -7.71
N ALA A 28 12.84 3.11 -7.77
CA ALA A 28 13.94 2.70 -6.89
C ALA A 28 14.28 3.51 -5.59
N LYS A 29 13.86 2.93 -4.44
CA LYS A 29 14.45 2.82 -3.07
C LYS A 29 15.04 4.07 -2.35
N PRO A 30 14.70 4.28 -1.05
CA PRO A 30 14.93 3.29 0.02
C PRO A 30 13.68 2.91 0.83
N ALA A 31 13.76 1.72 1.45
CA ALA A 31 12.68 0.92 2.01
C ALA A 31 11.97 1.46 3.27
N ALA A 32 11.84 2.77 3.43
CA ALA A 32 11.09 3.38 4.54
C ALA A 32 9.98 4.32 4.08
N GLU A 33 10.16 5.01 2.94
CA GLU A 33 9.22 6.04 2.48
C GLU A 33 8.27 5.57 1.36
N ALA A 34 8.50 4.36 0.83
CA ALA A 34 7.72 3.78 -0.28
C ALA A 34 6.45 3.01 0.15
N PHE A 35 6.11 2.98 1.43
CA PHE A 35 5.04 2.11 1.96
C PHE A 35 3.79 2.83 2.45
N ALA A 36 3.72 4.16 2.35
CA ALA A 36 2.55 4.97 2.65
C ALA A 36 1.50 4.93 1.51
N ASP A 37 1.08 3.72 1.14
CA ASP A 37 0.00 3.51 0.17
C ASP A 37 -1.32 3.34 0.95
N ALA A 38 -2.32 4.18 0.64
CA ALA A 38 -3.61 4.15 1.34
C ALA A 38 -4.32 2.78 1.24
N ALA A 39 -4.07 2.01 0.18
CA ALA A 39 -4.61 0.66 0.06
C ALA A 39 -3.90 -0.31 1.02
N VAL A 40 -2.60 -0.14 1.25
CA VAL A 40 -1.85 -0.92 2.23
C VAL A 40 -2.35 -0.63 3.64
N GLU A 41 -2.56 0.64 3.98
CA GLU A 41 -3.13 1.02 5.28
C GLU A 41 -4.52 0.39 5.49
N ALA A 42 -5.39 0.45 4.48
CA ALA A 42 -6.71 -0.18 4.56
C ALA A 42 -6.65 -1.70 4.75
N ILE A 43 -5.63 -2.37 4.20
CA ILE A 43 -5.37 -3.80 4.44
C ILE A 43 -4.92 -4.02 5.88
N LEU A 44 -4.00 -3.19 6.39
CA LEU A 44 -3.48 -3.30 7.75
C LEU A 44 -4.58 -3.04 8.80
N VAL A 45 -5.43 -2.03 8.61
CA VAL A 45 -6.60 -1.77 9.46
C VAL A 45 -7.53 -2.99 9.52
N LYS A 46 -7.78 -3.63 8.38
CA LYS A 46 -8.62 -4.84 8.33
C LYS A 46 -7.93 -6.03 8.99
N ALA A 47 -6.62 -6.18 8.81
CA ALA A 47 -5.84 -7.26 9.38
C ALA A 47 -5.75 -7.18 10.91
N ASP A 48 -5.57 -5.96 11.44
CA ASP A 48 -5.61 -5.63 12.87
C ASP A 48 -6.95 -6.07 13.47
N ALA A 49 -8.06 -5.67 12.83
CA ALA A 49 -9.40 -6.03 13.31
C ALA A 49 -9.72 -7.54 13.34
N VAL A 50 -8.93 -8.43 12.71
CA VAL A 50 -9.21 -9.88 12.67
C VAL A 50 -9.13 -10.52 14.05
N ASP A 51 -8.22 -10.06 14.90
CA ASP A 51 -8.10 -10.57 16.27
C ASP A 51 -9.05 -9.89 17.27
N GLY A 52 -9.82 -8.90 16.78
CA GLY A 52 -10.79 -8.15 17.57
C GLY A 52 -10.19 -7.01 18.39
N LYS A 53 -8.91 -6.71 18.20
CA LYS A 53 -8.21 -5.58 18.80
C LYS A 53 -7.89 -4.57 17.69
N ALA A 54 -8.01 -3.29 17.99
CA ALA A 54 -7.66 -2.19 17.10
C ALA A 54 -6.50 -1.40 17.71
N ASP A 55 -5.45 -2.13 18.09
CA ASP A 55 -4.29 -1.62 18.84
C ASP A 55 -3.02 -1.53 17.97
N LYS A 56 -3.15 -1.74 16.65
CA LYS A 56 -2.04 -1.78 15.68
C LYS A 56 -1.08 -2.94 15.92
N ILE A 57 -1.57 -4.02 16.53
CA ILE A 57 -0.82 -5.25 16.74
C ILE A 57 -1.52 -6.37 15.97
N ILE A 58 -0.95 -6.72 14.82
CA ILE A 58 -1.44 -7.82 14.00
C ILE A 58 -0.85 -9.12 14.58
N SER A 59 -1.57 -9.70 15.54
CA SER A 59 -1.14 -10.91 16.26
C SER A 59 -1.21 -12.18 15.41
N LYS A 60 -1.97 -12.18 14.30
CA LYS A 60 -2.10 -13.30 13.36
C LYS A 60 -1.11 -13.17 12.20
N CYS A 61 -0.52 -14.28 11.76
CA CYS A 61 0.50 -14.30 10.72
C CYS A 61 -0.04 -13.83 9.35
N PRO A 62 0.46 -12.72 8.78
CA PRO A 62 0.01 -12.21 7.49
C PRO A 62 0.27 -13.19 6.32
N LYS A 63 1.45 -13.84 6.33
CA LYS A 63 1.83 -14.84 5.30
C LYS A 63 0.85 -16.00 5.20
N CYS A 64 0.24 -16.35 6.33
CA CYS A 64 -0.69 -17.47 6.44
C CYS A 64 -2.14 -16.99 6.36
N ASN A 65 -2.39 -15.84 5.70
CA ASN A 65 -3.71 -15.26 5.53
C ASN A 65 -4.45 -15.07 6.87
N LEU A 66 -3.71 -14.70 7.91
CA LEU A 66 -4.21 -14.48 9.27
C LEU A 66 -4.85 -15.73 9.92
N GLY A 67 -4.63 -16.92 9.34
CA GLY A 67 -5.18 -18.19 9.83
C GLY A 67 -4.35 -18.87 10.92
N MET A 68 -3.12 -18.42 11.17
CA MET A 68 -2.25 -18.93 12.24
C MET A 68 -1.81 -17.81 13.17
N ASP A 69 -1.66 -18.14 14.46
CA ASP A 69 -1.10 -17.22 15.46
C ASP A 69 0.37 -16.90 15.16
N GLY A 70 0.70 -15.62 15.21
CA GLY A 70 2.07 -15.14 15.16
C GLY A 70 2.76 -15.25 16.53
N LYS A 71 4.08 -15.09 16.53
CA LYS A 71 4.89 -15.09 17.75
C LYS A 71 5.62 -13.77 17.88
N ALA A 72 5.62 -13.16 19.06
CA ALA A 72 6.34 -11.90 19.33
C ALA A 72 7.85 -12.02 19.05
N GLN A 73 8.41 -13.22 19.17
CA GLN A 73 9.81 -13.52 18.82
C GLN A 73 10.11 -13.38 17.32
N HIS A 74 9.08 -13.37 16.47
CA HIS A 74 9.16 -13.18 15.04
C HIS A 74 8.26 -12.00 14.68
N SER A 75 8.47 -10.86 15.33
CA SER A 75 7.74 -9.62 15.07
C SER A 75 8.56 -8.65 14.24
N MET A 76 7.88 -7.77 13.52
CA MET A 76 8.48 -6.58 12.93
C MET A 76 7.47 -5.44 12.87
N THR A 77 7.98 -4.21 12.85
CA THR A 77 7.15 -3.03 12.63
C THR A 77 7.10 -2.68 11.14
N PHE A 78 5.90 -2.47 10.60
CA PHE A 78 5.69 -2.01 9.23
C PHE A 78 4.53 -1.02 9.18
N ALA A 79 4.75 0.14 8.57
CA ALA A 79 3.76 1.22 8.49
C ALA A 79 3.11 1.61 9.85
N GLY A 80 3.86 1.45 10.95
CA GLY A 80 3.35 1.74 12.30
C GLY A 80 2.52 0.63 12.95
N TYR A 81 2.43 -0.54 12.32
CA TYR A 81 1.83 -1.76 12.87
C TYR A 81 2.92 -2.72 13.33
N GLU A 82 2.74 -3.32 14.51
CA GLU A 82 3.53 -4.47 14.95
C GLU A 82 2.91 -5.75 14.39
N MET A 83 3.65 -6.48 13.57
CA MET A 83 3.15 -7.70 12.93
C MET A 83 3.89 -8.92 13.46
N HIS A 84 3.13 -9.94 13.82
CA HIS A 84 3.66 -11.19 14.36
C HIS A 84 3.62 -12.30 13.31
N PHE A 85 4.71 -13.04 13.18
CA PHE A 85 4.84 -14.13 12.21
C PHE A 85 4.91 -15.47 12.93
N CYS A 86 4.31 -16.52 12.35
CA CYS A 86 4.27 -17.85 12.99
C CYS A 86 5.64 -18.53 13.01
N THR A 87 6.51 -18.20 12.05
CA THR A 87 7.89 -18.71 11.92
C THR A 87 8.84 -17.62 11.44
N LYS A 88 10.14 -17.82 11.68
CA LYS A 88 11.21 -16.97 11.11
C LYS A 88 11.21 -16.97 9.57
N GLY A 89 10.75 -18.04 8.92
CA GLY A 89 10.64 -18.10 7.46
C GLY A 89 9.62 -17.10 6.93
N CYS A 90 8.43 -17.07 7.54
CA CYS A 90 7.38 -16.13 7.15
C CYS A 90 7.78 -14.66 7.34
N LEU A 91 8.51 -14.35 8.41
CA LEU A 91 9.09 -13.02 8.63
C LEU A 91 10.01 -12.63 7.47
N LYS A 92 10.98 -13.50 7.12
CA LYS A 92 11.93 -13.23 6.03
C LYS A 92 11.26 -13.04 4.68
N GLU A 93 10.25 -13.85 4.37
CA GLU A 93 9.46 -13.70 3.14
C GLU A 93 8.72 -12.36 3.10
N PHE A 94 8.23 -11.90 4.25
CA PHE A 94 7.57 -10.61 4.37
C PHE A 94 8.55 -9.45 4.18
N GLU A 95 9.72 -9.51 4.84
CA GLU A 95 10.78 -8.51 4.70
C GLU A 95 11.24 -8.36 3.24
N ALA A 96 11.26 -9.45 2.47
CA ALA A 96 11.64 -9.43 1.06
C ALA A 96 10.66 -8.64 0.18
N SER A 97 9.35 -8.74 0.45
CA SER A 97 8.32 -8.11 -0.39
C SER A 97 7.00 -7.86 0.39
N PRO A 98 6.99 -6.87 1.30
CA PRO A 98 5.88 -6.67 2.23
C PRO A 98 4.59 -6.22 1.52
N LYS A 99 4.68 -5.24 0.61
CA LYS A 99 3.53 -4.74 -0.15
C LYS A 99 2.87 -5.83 -0.98
N ALA A 100 3.66 -6.60 -1.73
CA ALA A 100 3.14 -7.69 -2.56
C ALA A 100 2.43 -8.75 -1.72
N MET A 101 2.99 -9.09 -0.55
CA MET A 101 2.33 -10.01 0.37
C MET A 101 1.01 -9.47 0.90
N LEU A 102 0.97 -8.21 1.36
CA LEU A 102 -0.24 -7.59 1.89
C LEU A 102 -1.35 -7.49 0.83
N THR A 103 -1.01 -7.12 -0.41
CA THR A 103 -1.99 -7.05 -1.51
C THR A 103 -2.48 -8.44 -1.95
N ALA A 104 -1.65 -9.48 -1.86
CA ALA A 104 -2.04 -10.85 -2.16
C ALA A 104 -2.70 -11.59 -0.99
N MET A 105 -2.59 -11.06 0.24
CA MET A 105 -3.12 -11.66 1.45
C MET A 105 -4.64 -11.66 1.43
N LYS A 106 -5.22 -12.80 1.78
CA LYS A 106 -6.66 -12.95 1.91
C LYS A 106 -7.06 -12.73 3.36
N ILE A 107 -7.79 -11.66 3.64
CA ILE A 107 -8.30 -11.37 4.99
C ILE A 107 -9.56 -12.18 5.21
N PRO A 108 -9.63 -13.04 6.26
CA PRO A 108 -10.86 -13.73 6.59
C PRO A 108 -11.90 -12.71 7.05
N THR A 109 -13.05 -12.69 6.38
CA THR A 109 -14.24 -12.00 6.85
C THR A 109 -14.92 -12.91 7.87
N LYS A 110 -14.89 -12.54 9.15
CA LYS A 110 -15.74 -13.16 10.17
C LYS A 110 -17.20 -12.80 9.94
#